data_AF-A0AAV2MWH1-F1
#
_entry.id   AF-A0AAV2MWH1-F1
#
_cell.length_a   1.000
_cell.length_b   1.000
_cell.length_c   1.000
_cell.angle_alpha   90.00
_cell.angle_beta   90.00
_cell.angle_gamma   90.00
#
_symmetry.space_group_name_H-M   'P 1'
#
loop_
_entity.id
_entity.type
_entity.pdbx_description
1 polymer ?
#
loop_
_entity_poly.entity_id
_entity_poly.type
_entity_poly.pdbx_seq_one_letter_code
_entity_poly.pdbx_strand_id
1 'polypeptide(L)'
;MSPGISKPVLTNVKNMIDENSKKGIKLQFGIQVDEMSIKKMIEWDGKQYHGQVDLGLDNDESEEATYALVIMLVCLNGHFKTPISYYFIKSLTAKARANIIKEVLTVLHNHGICDIRSITFDGASTNLAMVKHLGANISDVEKDSVFEHFVTKELIVIVPDACHMLKLARNTLAEYNIVDNEGNVIKWSYLIKLVERQEESRLHPATKIRRRHKLSERKNES
;
A
#
# COMPACT_ATOMS: atom_id res chain seq x y z
N MET A 1 21.64 3.92 -6.94
CA MET A 1 20.82 2.71 -7.22
C MET A 1 20.03 3.05 -8.47
N SER A 2 19.86 2.12 -9.40
CA SER A 2 18.98 2.32 -10.56
C SER A 2 17.56 1.85 -10.19
N PRO A 3 16.51 2.39 -10.82
CA PRO A 3 15.17 1.84 -10.73
C PRO A 3 15.15 0.35 -11.08
N GLY A 4 14.16 -0.37 -10.55
CA GLY A 4 14.07 -1.82 -10.60
C GLY A 4 14.39 -2.51 -9.28
N ILE A 5 14.63 -3.82 -9.36
CA ILE A 5 14.88 -4.68 -8.20
C ILE A 5 16.35 -4.62 -7.79
N SER A 6 16.61 -4.29 -6.53
CA SER A 6 17.95 -4.14 -5.98
C SER A 6 18.55 -5.49 -5.57
N LYS A 7 19.27 -6.13 -6.49
CA LYS A 7 20.01 -7.37 -6.22
C LYS A 7 20.94 -7.29 -5.00
N PRO A 8 21.72 -6.20 -4.78
CA PRO A 8 22.57 -6.09 -3.59
C PRO A 8 21.77 -6.15 -2.27
N VAL A 9 20.58 -5.54 -2.24
CA VAL A 9 19.70 -5.62 -1.07
C VAL A 9 19.21 -7.05 -0.86
N LEU A 10 18.80 -7.74 -1.93
CA LEU A 10 18.36 -9.13 -1.83
C LEU A 10 19.45 -10.07 -1.32
N THR A 11 20.71 -9.89 -1.77
CA THR A 11 21.85 -10.64 -1.24
C THR A 11 22.05 -10.41 0.25
N ASN A 12 21.94 -9.16 0.71
CA ASN A 12 22.04 -8.84 2.14
C ASN A 12 20.93 -9.50 2.96
N VAL A 13 19.69 -9.45 2.47
CA VAL A 13 18.55 -10.14 3.13
C VAL A 13 18.77 -11.65 3.16
N LYS A 14 19.27 -12.24 2.08
CA LYS A 14 19.59 -13.67 2.02
C LYS A 14 20.66 -14.06 3.06
N ASN A 15 21.71 -13.26 3.23
CA ASN A 15 22.70 -13.48 4.28
C ASN A 15 22.07 -13.44 5.68
N MET A 16 21.17 -12.48 5.94
CA MET A 16 20.44 -12.41 7.21
C MET A 16 19.56 -13.66 7.44
N ILE A 17 18.90 -14.16 6.40
CA ILE A 17 18.13 -15.42 6.48
C ILE A 17 19.05 -16.58 6.85
N ASP A 18 20.20 -16.71 6.21
CA ASP A 18 21.14 -17.81 6.45
C ASP A 18 21.74 -17.76 7.86
N GLU A 19 22.06 -16.57 8.37
CA GLU A 19 22.54 -16.39 9.75
C GLU A 19 21.50 -16.77 10.80
N ASN A 20 20.22 -16.44 10.57
CA ASN A 20 19.14 -16.78 11.48
C ASN A 20 18.76 -18.26 11.39
N SER A 21 18.83 -18.84 10.19
CA SER A 21 18.60 -20.28 9.97
C SER A 21 19.58 -21.14 10.77
N LYS A 22 20.86 -20.73 10.86
CA LYS A 22 21.88 -21.39 11.73
C LYS A 22 21.49 -21.41 13.21
N LYS A 23 20.63 -20.49 13.65
CA LYS A 23 20.10 -20.41 15.01
C LYS A 23 18.74 -21.11 15.16
N GLY A 24 18.26 -21.80 14.13
CA GLY A 24 16.94 -22.43 14.10
C GLY A 24 15.77 -21.44 13.91
N ILE A 25 16.05 -20.19 13.54
CA ILE A 25 15.04 -19.16 13.35
C ILE A 25 14.72 -19.04 11.86
N LYS A 26 13.46 -19.32 11.50
CA LYS A 26 12.94 -19.09 10.14
C LYS A 26 12.33 -17.70 10.05
N LEU A 27 12.94 -16.81 9.28
CA LEU A 27 12.38 -15.47 9.06
C LEU A 27 11.15 -15.53 8.15
N GLN A 28 10.15 -14.71 8.48
CA GLN A 28 8.91 -14.56 7.74
C GLN A 28 8.76 -13.11 7.30
N PHE A 29 8.22 -12.89 6.11
CA PHE A 29 8.19 -11.57 5.51
C PHE A 29 6.81 -11.18 5.01
N GLY A 30 6.56 -9.87 4.98
CA GLY A 30 5.49 -9.25 4.22
C GLY A 30 6.07 -8.27 3.22
N ILE A 31 5.27 -7.89 2.23
CA ILE A 31 5.60 -6.85 1.26
C ILE A 31 4.70 -5.65 1.50
N GLN A 32 5.29 -4.46 1.50
CA GLN A 32 4.56 -3.19 1.52
C GLN A 32 4.76 -2.48 0.19
N VAL A 33 3.67 -2.01 -0.40
CA VAL A 33 3.64 -1.31 -1.68
C VAL A 33 3.01 0.05 -1.46
N ASP A 34 3.72 1.11 -1.83
CA ASP A 34 3.20 2.48 -1.74
C ASP A 34 3.67 3.32 -2.93
N GLU A 35 2.89 4.34 -3.26
CA GLU A 35 3.18 5.29 -4.34
C GLU A 35 3.32 6.69 -3.77
N MET A 36 4.43 7.34 -4.07
CA MET A 36 4.69 8.71 -3.64
C MET A 36 4.68 9.65 -4.84
N SER A 37 3.92 10.75 -4.75
CA SER A 37 3.99 11.79 -5.77
C SER A 37 5.38 12.43 -5.77
N ILE A 38 5.95 12.61 -6.95
CA ILE A 38 7.23 13.28 -7.16
C ILE A 38 7.02 14.56 -7.97
N LYS A 39 7.95 15.50 -7.83
CA LYS A 39 7.95 16.72 -8.64
C LYS A 39 8.17 16.32 -10.10
N LYS A 40 7.26 16.79 -10.96
CA LYS A 40 7.38 16.73 -12.41
C LYS A 40 8.51 17.65 -12.86
N MET A 41 9.66 17.06 -13.18
CA MET A 41 10.79 17.78 -13.73
C MET A 41 11.73 16.83 -14.45
N ILE A 42 12.06 17.11 -15.72
CA ILE A 42 13.15 16.45 -16.43
C ILE A 42 14.42 17.31 -16.33
N GLU A 43 15.51 16.72 -15.85
CA GLU A 43 16.80 17.40 -15.70
C GLU A 43 17.92 16.61 -16.37
N TRP A 44 18.87 17.31 -16.99
CA TRP A 44 20.10 16.72 -17.51
C TRP A 44 21.24 16.98 -16.53
N ASP A 45 21.90 15.92 -16.05
CA ASP A 45 22.99 16.04 -15.07
C ASP A 45 24.39 16.15 -15.69
N GLY A 46 24.47 16.25 -17.03
CA GLY A 46 25.73 16.19 -17.78
C GLY A 46 26.05 14.81 -18.35
N LYS A 47 25.35 13.75 -17.92
CA LYS A 47 25.56 12.36 -18.35
C LYS A 47 24.28 11.70 -18.85
N GLN A 48 23.16 11.91 -18.16
CA GLN A 48 21.87 11.32 -18.50
C GLN A 48 20.72 12.26 -18.12
N TYR A 49 19.55 12.01 -18.72
CA TYR A 49 18.30 12.63 -18.30
C TYR A 49 17.74 11.91 -17.07
N HIS A 50 17.17 12.68 -16.16
CA HIS A 50 16.48 12.22 -14.96
C HIS A 50 15.04 12.74 -14.94
N GLY A 51 14.16 12.09 -14.19
CA GLY A 51 12.75 12.50 -14.05
C GLY A 51 11.79 11.87 -15.07
N GLN A 52 12.29 10.95 -15.88
CA GLN A 52 11.50 10.16 -16.83
C GLN A 52 10.94 8.90 -16.16
N VAL A 53 9.92 8.30 -16.80
CA VAL A 53 9.43 6.97 -16.45
C VAL A 53 10.58 5.97 -16.60
N ASP A 54 10.79 5.16 -15.56
CA ASP A 54 11.85 4.17 -15.51
C ASP A 54 11.35 2.95 -14.71
N LEU A 55 11.08 1.87 -15.45
CA LEU A 55 10.64 0.59 -14.92
C LEU A 55 11.82 -0.39 -14.69
N GLY A 56 13.06 0.07 -14.77
CA GLY A 56 14.25 -0.77 -14.72
C GLY A 56 14.47 -1.59 -16.00
N LEU A 57 13.90 -1.13 -17.11
CA LEU A 57 14.05 -1.70 -18.46
C LEU A 57 14.80 -0.71 -19.34
N ASP A 58 15.59 -1.19 -20.28
CA ASP A 58 16.25 -0.36 -21.30
C ASP A 58 15.19 0.17 -22.29
N ASN A 59 14.39 1.14 -21.86
CA ASN A 59 13.40 1.83 -22.67
C ASN A 59 13.73 3.32 -22.74
N ASP A 60 13.83 3.87 -23.95
CA ASP A 60 13.86 5.32 -24.22
C ASP A 60 12.46 5.93 -24.04
N GLU A 61 11.88 5.81 -22.84
CA GLU A 61 10.61 6.45 -22.52
C GLU A 61 10.83 7.93 -22.20
N SER A 62 10.51 8.79 -23.18
CA SER A 62 10.59 10.25 -23.04
C SER A 62 9.54 10.85 -22.09
N GLU A 63 8.72 10.03 -21.43
CA GLU A 63 7.59 10.49 -20.63
C GLU A 63 8.02 10.88 -19.22
N GLU A 64 7.53 12.02 -18.74
CA GLU A 64 7.83 12.52 -17.39
C GLU A 64 7.11 11.70 -16.31
N ALA A 65 7.86 11.27 -15.30
CA ALA A 65 7.31 10.54 -14.16
C ALA A 65 6.60 11.49 -13.19
N THR A 66 5.53 10.99 -12.58
CA THR A 66 4.69 11.74 -11.62
C THR A 66 4.62 11.07 -10.26
N TYR A 67 4.97 9.78 -10.19
CA TYR A 67 5.05 9.00 -8.96
C TYR A 67 6.32 8.14 -8.92
N ALA A 68 6.74 7.81 -7.70
CA ALA A 68 7.66 6.72 -7.41
C ALA A 68 6.88 5.59 -6.74
N LEU A 69 6.80 4.43 -7.39
CA LEU A 69 6.28 3.20 -6.81
C LEU A 69 7.40 2.51 -6.03
N VAL A 70 7.21 2.30 -4.73
CA VAL A 70 8.22 1.68 -3.86
C VAL A 70 7.67 0.38 -3.29
N ILE A 71 8.49 -0.67 -3.33
CA ILE A 71 8.18 -1.97 -2.74
C ILE A 71 9.20 -2.26 -1.66
N MET A 72 8.72 -2.42 -0.43
CA MET A 72 9.54 -2.75 0.73
C MET A 72 9.27 -4.18 1.19
N LEU A 73 10.34 -4.87 1.58
CA LEU A 73 10.26 -6.13 2.31
C LEU A 73 10.27 -5.82 3.81
N VAL A 74 9.33 -6.40 4.55
CA VAL A 74 9.19 -6.23 6.00
C VAL A 74 9.37 -7.58 6.67
N CYS A 75 10.30 -7.70 7.61
CA CYS A 75 10.44 -8.89 8.43
C CYS A 75 9.34 -8.89 9.50
N LEU A 76 8.46 -9.89 9.49
CA LEU A 76 7.28 -9.96 10.38
C LEU A 76 7.66 -10.43 11.78
N ASN A 77 8.61 -11.35 11.87
CA ASN A 77 9.12 -11.91 13.13
C ASN A 77 10.52 -11.37 13.47
N GLY A 78 10.86 -10.19 12.96
CA GLY A 78 12.10 -9.48 13.26
C GLY A 78 11.90 -7.97 13.23
N HIS A 79 12.98 -7.21 13.39
CA HIS A 79 12.93 -5.75 13.53
C HIS A 79 13.61 -5.01 12.37
N PHE A 80 13.36 -5.44 11.13
CA PHE A 80 13.87 -4.73 9.96
C PHE A 80 12.87 -4.69 8.82
N LYS A 81 13.03 -3.64 8.00
CA LYS A 81 12.38 -3.46 6.72
C LYS A 81 13.36 -2.80 5.76
N THR A 82 13.28 -3.11 4.48
CA THR A 82 14.18 -2.56 3.47
C THR A 82 13.46 -2.37 2.14
N PRO A 83 13.66 -1.25 1.41
CA PRO A 83 13.21 -1.14 0.04
C PRO A 83 13.94 -2.17 -0.82
N ILE A 84 13.18 -2.99 -1.56
CA ILE A 84 13.73 -4.02 -2.44
C ILE A 84 13.62 -3.65 -3.91
N SER A 85 12.64 -2.80 -4.26
CA SER A 85 12.54 -2.21 -5.59
C SER A 85 11.85 -0.86 -5.55
N TYR A 86 12.12 -0.06 -6.57
CA TYR A 86 11.39 1.17 -6.83
C TYR A 86 11.35 1.44 -8.33
N TYR A 87 10.32 2.16 -8.77
CA TYR A 87 10.09 2.46 -10.18
C TYR A 87 9.57 3.89 -10.31
N PHE A 88 10.01 4.62 -11.33
CA PHE A 88 9.45 5.91 -11.68
C PHE A 88 8.34 5.71 -12.70
N ILE A 89 7.15 6.21 -12.39
CA ILE A 89 5.95 5.95 -13.19
C ILE A 89 5.15 7.22 -13.39
N LYS A 90 4.44 7.32 -14.52
CA LYS A 90 3.39 8.32 -14.68
C LYS A 90 2.04 7.80 -14.20
N SER A 91 1.74 6.57 -14.57
CA SER A 91 0.57 5.82 -14.11
C SER A 91 0.80 4.34 -14.40
N LEU A 92 0.11 3.46 -13.66
CA LEU A 92 0.13 2.02 -13.93
C LEU A 92 -1.28 1.47 -13.86
N THR A 93 -1.63 0.66 -14.85
CA THR A 93 -2.87 -0.13 -14.82
C THR A 93 -2.80 -1.16 -13.70
N ALA A 94 -3.95 -1.58 -13.17
CA ALA A 94 -4.04 -2.62 -12.15
C ALA A 94 -3.32 -3.92 -12.57
N LYS A 95 -3.43 -4.30 -13.85
CA LYS A 95 -2.75 -5.46 -14.44
C LYS A 95 -1.23 -5.27 -14.48
N ALA A 96 -0.74 -4.09 -14.86
CA ALA A 96 0.69 -3.79 -14.88
C ALA A 96 1.28 -3.85 -13.46
N ARG A 97 0.60 -3.29 -12.46
CA ARG A 97 1.00 -3.40 -11.04
C ARG A 97 1.08 -4.86 -10.60
N ALA A 98 0.07 -5.67 -10.94
CA ALA A 98 0.06 -7.09 -10.59
C ALA A 98 1.24 -7.86 -11.20
N ASN A 99 1.63 -7.51 -12.44
CA ASN A 99 2.80 -8.09 -13.10
C ASN A 99 4.10 -7.72 -12.36
N ILE A 100 4.26 -6.48 -11.92
CA ILE A 100 5.42 -6.05 -11.12
C ILE A 100 5.49 -6.84 -9.81
N ILE A 101 4.37 -6.98 -9.10
CA ILE A 101 4.33 -7.77 -7.86
C ILE A 101 4.68 -9.24 -8.11
N LYS A 102 4.15 -9.84 -9.19
CA LYS A 102 4.47 -11.20 -9.58
C LYS A 102 5.96 -11.38 -9.88
N GLU A 103 6.57 -10.43 -10.58
CA GLU A 103 8.00 -10.44 -10.86
C GLU A 103 8.82 -10.33 -9.57
N VAL A 104 8.49 -9.39 -8.70
CA VAL A 104 9.16 -9.21 -7.40
C VAL A 104 9.10 -10.49 -6.57
N LEU A 105 7.92 -11.11 -6.42
CA LEU A 105 7.77 -12.38 -5.70
C LEU A 105 8.62 -13.50 -6.32
N THR A 106 8.67 -13.58 -7.65
CA THR A 106 9.50 -14.56 -8.36
C THR A 106 10.98 -14.34 -8.09
N VAL A 107 11.45 -13.09 -8.15
CA VAL A 107 12.85 -12.74 -7.90
C VAL A 107 13.23 -12.97 -6.43
N LEU A 108 12.36 -12.64 -5.48
CA LEU A 108 12.57 -12.93 -4.05
C LEU A 108 12.74 -14.43 -3.82
N HIS A 109 11.85 -15.24 -4.38
CA HIS A 109 11.95 -16.70 -4.31
C HIS A 109 13.29 -17.21 -4.87
N ASN A 110 13.69 -16.74 -6.05
CA ASN A 110 14.96 -17.13 -6.68
C ASN A 110 16.19 -16.72 -5.86
N HIS A 111 16.09 -15.72 -5.00
CA HIS A 111 17.15 -15.31 -4.06
C HIS A 111 17.06 -16.01 -2.68
N GLY A 112 16.18 -17.00 -2.53
CA GLY A 112 16.01 -17.76 -1.28
C GLY A 112 15.17 -17.06 -0.22
N ILE A 113 14.45 -16.00 -0.58
CA ILE A 113 13.49 -15.29 0.28
C ILE A 113 12.10 -15.85 0.00
N CYS A 114 11.82 -17.05 0.52
CA CYS A 114 10.66 -17.86 0.11
C CYS A 114 9.43 -17.73 1.02
N ASP A 115 9.59 -17.20 2.24
CA ASP A 115 8.52 -17.16 3.25
C ASP A 115 7.82 -15.79 3.26
N ILE A 116 7.13 -15.47 2.16
CA ILE A 116 6.29 -14.27 2.05
C ILE A 116 4.87 -14.62 2.48
N ARG A 117 4.34 -13.93 3.49
CA ARG A 117 3.04 -14.22 4.12
C ARG A 117 1.96 -13.19 3.84
N SER A 118 2.34 -11.96 3.51
CA SER A 118 1.36 -10.90 3.28
C SER A 118 1.81 -9.84 2.28
N ILE A 119 0.83 -9.15 1.70
CA ILE A 119 1.02 -7.91 0.95
C ILE A 119 0.13 -6.82 1.54
N THR A 120 0.71 -5.66 1.78
CA THR A 120 0.04 -4.45 2.25
C THR A 120 0.19 -3.32 1.25
N PHE A 121 -0.89 -2.60 1.01
CA PHE A 121 -0.96 -1.46 0.11
C PHE A 121 -2.05 -0.48 0.60
N ASP A 122 -2.06 0.73 0.06
CA ASP A 122 -3.04 1.76 0.42
C ASP A 122 -4.46 1.47 -0.11
N GLY A 123 -5.43 2.33 0.20
CA GLY A 123 -6.81 2.11 -0.23
C GLY A 123 -7.16 2.49 -1.65
N ALA A 124 -6.19 2.74 -2.53
CA ALA A 124 -6.47 3.21 -3.89
C ALA A 124 -7.26 2.16 -4.70
N SER A 125 -8.22 2.64 -5.52
CA SER A 125 -9.07 1.77 -6.36
C SER A 125 -8.26 0.91 -7.33
N THR A 126 -7.14 1.44 -7.85
CA THR A 126 -6.19 0.72 -8.70
C THR A 126 -5.52 -0.44 -7.97
N ASN A 127 -5.19 -0.28 -6.70
CA ASN A 127 -4.60 -1.34 -5.88
C ASN A 127 -5.63 -2.41 -5.50
N LEU A 128 -6.87 -2.03 -5.22
CA LEU A 128 -7.96 -3.00 -5.03
C LEU A 128 -8.22 -3.82 -6.31
N ALA A 129 -8.16 -3.19 -7.49
CA ALA A 129 -8.28 -3.89 -8.76
C ALA A 129 -7.08 -4.80 -9.06
N MET A 130 -5.86 -4.41 -8.66
CA MET A 130 -4.65 -5.22 -8.81
C MET A 130 -4.80 -6.57 -8.08
N VAL A 131 -5.42 -6.58 -6.90
CA VAL A 131 -5.59 -7.81 -6.11
C VAL A 131 -6.39 -8.88 -6.85
N LYS A 132 -7.40 -8.49 -7.63
CA LYS A 132 -8.14 -9.41 -8.50
C LYS A 132 -7.24 -10.05 -9.56
N HIS A 133 -6.29 -9.30 -10.10
CA HIS A 133 -5.30 -9.83 -11.04
C HIS A 133 -4.25 -10.73 -10.39
N LEU A 134 -4.01 -10.59 -9.08
CA LEU A 134 -3.17 -11.52 -8.31
C LEU A 134 -3.89 -12.83 -7.96
N GLY A 135 -5.22 -12.87 -8.11
CA GLY A 135 -6.05 -14.06 -7.84
C GLY A 135 -6.79 -14.03 -6.50
N ALA A 136 -6.73 -12.91 -5.77
CA ALA A 136 -7.46 -12.73 -4.52
C ALA A 136 -8.74 -11.91 -4.74
N ASN A 137 -9.75 -12.15 -3.90
CA ASN A 137 -10.99 -11.37 -3.90
C ASN A 137 -11.23 -10.72 -2.53
N ILE A 138 -11.22 -9.39 -2.48
CA ILE A 138 -11.49 -8.62 -1.25
C ILE A 138 -12.98 -8.28 -1.08
N SER A 139 -13.80 -8.41 -2.15
CA SER A 139 -15.21 -8.05 -2.05
C SER A 139 -16.07 -9.12 -1.37
N ASP A 140 -15.54 -10.33 -1.22
CA ASP A 140 -16.23 -11.44 -0.56
C ASP A 140 -15.89 -11.45 0.93
N VAL A 141 -16.78 -10.89 1.75
CA VAL A 141 -16.58 -10.71 3.20
C VAL A 141 -16.60 -12.04 3.95
N GLU A 142 -17.09 -13.12 3.33
CA GLU A 142 -17.16 -14.45 3.93
C GLU A 142 -15.89 -15.28 3.69
N LYS A 143 -14.98 -14.79 2.83
CA LYS A 143 -13.74 -15.50 2.49
C LYS A 143 -12.50 -14.73 2.88
N ASP A 144 -11.47 -15.47 3.28
CA ASP A 144 -10.15 -14.92 3.47
C ASP A 144 -9.63 -14.31 2.16
N SER A 145 -9.18 -13.06 2.23
CA SER A 145 -8.59 -12.35 1.09
C SER A 145 -7.15 -12.83 0.86
N VAL A 146 -7.00 -13.99 0.23
CA VAL A 146 -5.70 -14.63 -0.04
C VAL A 146 -5.51 -14.95 -1.52
N PHE A 147 -4.24 -15.05 -1.95
CA PHE A 147 -3.88 -15.64 -3.24
C PHE A 147 -2.67 -16.58 -3.07
N GLU A 148 -2.50 -17.53 -3.99
CA GLU A 148 -1.35 -18.43 -3.98
C GLU A 148 -0.10 -17.74 -4.54
N HIS A 149 1.01 -17.88 -3.84
CA HIS A 149 2.32 -17.49 -4.34
C HIS A 149 2.60 -18.22 -5.66
N PHE A 150 2.96 -17.49 -6.71
CA PHE A 150 3.06 -18.02 -8.08
C PHE A 150 4.03 -19.20 -8.23
N VAL A 151 5.14 -19.19 -7.46
CA VAL A 151 6.13 -20.27 -7.40
C VAL A 151 5.87 -21.30 -6.28
N THR A 152 5.89 -20.90 -5.01
CA THR A 152 5.80 -21.83 -3.87
C THR A 152 4.41 -22.41 -3.59
N LYS A 153 3.35 -21.81 -4.14
CA LYS A 153 1.94 -22.13 -3.86
C LYS A 153 1.47 -21.87 -2.42
N GLU A 154 2.35 -21.33 -1.58
CA GLU A 154 1.97 -20.86 -0.24
C GLU A 154 0.97 -19.70 -0.33
N LEU A 155 0.01 -19.65 0.60
CA LEU A 155 -0.97 -18.58 0.64
C LEU A 155 -0.35 -17.26 1.12
N ILE A 156 -0.66 -16.19 0.41
CA ILE A 156 -0.30 -14.82 0.75
C ILE A 156 -1.57 -14.06 1.10
N VAL A 157 -1.59 -13.49 2.31
CA VAL A 157 -2.72 -12.70 2.82
C VAL A 157 -2.65 -11.27 2.30
N ILE A 158 -3.78 -10.76 1.82
CA ILE A 158 -3.94 -9.36 1.47
C ILE A 158 -4.34 -8.58 2.72
N VAL A 159 -3.53 -7.58 3.07
CA VAL A 159 -3.73 -6.76 4.27
C VAL A 159 -3.74 -5.28 3.85
N PRO A 160 -4.90 -4.71 3.50
CA PRO A 160 -5.00 -3.27 3.21
C PRO A 160 -4.53 -2.44 4.41
N ASP A 161 -3.92 -1.28 4.17
CA ASP A 161 -3.52 -0.39 5.27
C ASP A 161 -4.74 0.09 6.06
N ALA A 162 -4.84 -0.35 7.32
CA ALA A 162 -5.91 -0.01 8.24
C ALA A 162 -6.11 1.50 8.39
N CYS A 163 -5.04 2.30 8.41
CA CYS A 163 -5.15 3.75 8.50
C CYS A 163 -5.86 4.33 7.27
N HIS A 164 -5.52 3.82 6.08
CA HIS A 164 -6.17 4.22 4.84
C HIS A 164 -7.62 3.73 4.78
N MET A 165 -7.89 2.49 5.20
CA MET A 165 -9.25 1.95 5.26
C MET A 165 -10.16 2.75 6.21
N LEU A 166 -9.66 3.12 7.40
CA LEU A 166 -10.40 3.95 8.34
C LEU A 166 -10.66 5.36 7.80
N LYS A 167 -9.70 5.94 7.06
CA LYS A 167 -9.91 7.22 6.36
C LYS A 167 -11.01 7.11 5.31
N LEU A 168 -11.04 6.03 4.53
CA LEU A 168 -12.09 5.77 3.55
C LEU A 168 -13.46 5.59 4.22
N ALA A 169 -13.56 4.73 5.23
CA ALA A 169 -14.80 4.50 5.97
C ALA A 169 -15.37 5.80 6.57
N ARG A 170 -14.50 6.64 7.13
CA ARG A 170 -14.87 7.98 7.63
C ARG A 170 -15.39 8.88 6.50
N ASN A 171 -14.71 8.92 5.35
CA ASN A 171 -15.14 9.73 4.21
C ASN A 171 -16.48 9.24 3.67
N THR A 172 -16.68 7.93 3.55
CA THR A 172 -17.95 7.32 3.16
C THR A 172 -19.07 7.71 4.13
N LEU A 173 -18.83 7.66 5.43
CA LEU A 173 -19.81 8.09 6.43
C LEU A 173 -20.14 9.59 6.33
N ALA A 174 -19.17 10.42 5.93
CA ALA A 174 -19.36 11.85 5.77
C ALA A 174 -20.21 12.19 4.52
N GLU A 175 -19.97 11.48 3.43
CA GLU A 175 -20.59 11.75 2.12
C GLU A 175 -21.94 11.04 1.93
N TYR A 176 -22.10 9.84 2.51
CA TYR A 176 -23.26 8.98 2.31
C TYR A 176 -23.98 8.67 3.61
N ASN A 177 -25.28 8.38 3.50
CA ASN A 177 -26.05 7.81 4.60
C ASN A 177 -25.80 6.29 4.63
N ILE A 178 -25.28 5.80 5.75
CA ILE A 178 -25.11 4.35 5.96
C ILE A 178 -26.40 3.82 6.59
N VAL A 179 -26.84 2.63 6.20
CA VAL A 179 -28.01 1.96 6.76
C VAL A 179 -27.53 0.69 7.45
N ASP A 180 -27.95 0.50 8.70
CA ASP A 180 -27.64 -0.73 9.44
C ASP A 180 -28.61 -1.87 9.07
N ASN A 181 -28.39 -3.06 9.64
CA ASN A 181 -29.20 -4.24 9.37
C ASN A 181 -30.67 -4.11 9.85
N GLU A 182 -30.96 -3.14 10.71
CA GLU A 182 -32.31 -2.86 11.23
C GLU A 182 -33.02 -1.77 10.41
N GLY A 183 -32.35 -1.20 9.39
CA GLY A 183 -32.89 -0.12 8.57
C GLY A 183 -32.70 1.27 9.19
N ASN A 184 -31.97 1.40 10.30
CA ASN A 184 -31.69 2.71 10.87
C ASN A 184 -30.61 3.42 10.04
N VAL A 185 -30.80 4.72 9.86
CA VAL A 185 -29.87 5.53 9.09
C VAL A 185 -28.83 6.14 10.00
N ILE A 186 -27.55 5.85 9.74
CA ILE A 186 -26.39 6.44 10.39
C ILE A 186 -25.90 7.62 9.54
N LYS A 187 -25.96 8.83 10.10
CA LYS A 187 -25.64 10.08 9.39
C LYS A 187 -24.50 10.83 10.04
N TRP A 188 -23.61 11.40 9.22
CA TRP A 188 -22.59 12.36 9.68
C TRP A 188 -23.17 13.55 10.45
N SER A 189 -24.38 13.99 10.07
CA SER A 189 -25.08 15.09 10.75
C SER A 189 -25.27 14.88 12.25
N TYR A 190 -25.32 13.63 12.74
CA TYR A 190 -25.39 13.36 14.18
C TYR A 190 -24.09 13.73 14.90
N LEU A 191 -22.94 13.53 14.26
CA LEU A 191 -21.65 13.95 14.80
C LEU A 191 -21.53 15.48 14.81
N ILE A 192 -22.04 16.16 13.78
CA ILE A 192 -22.08 17.63 13.72
C ILE A 192 -22.92 18.19 14.89
N LYS A 193 -24.14 17.66 15.06
CA LYS A 193 -25.07 18.05 16.14
C LYS A 193 -24.50 17.76 17.53
N LEU A 194 -23.79 16.64 17.70
CA LEU A 194 -23.10 16.33 18.94
C LEU A 194 -22.07 17.43 19.27
N VAL A 195 -21.22 17.81 18.32
CA VAL A 195 -20.23 18.87 18.52
C VAL A 195 -20.89 20.20 18.88
N GLU A 196 -22.01 20.56 18.24
CA GLU A 196 -22.77 21.78 18.53
C GLU A 196 -23.30 21.78 19.95
N ARG A 197 -23.94 20.68 20.38
CA ARG A 197 -24.45 20.54 21.75
C ARG A 197 -23.37 20.61 22.81
N GLN A 198 -22.19 20.04 22.55
CA GLN A 198 -21.08 20.11 23.51
C GLN A 198 -20.56 21.55 23.68
N GLU A 199 -20.58 22.33 22.60
CA GLU A 199 -20.14 23.72 22.63
C GLU A 199 -21.17 24.64 23.28
N GLU A 200 -22.46 24.43 22.98
CA GLU A 200 -23.58 25.15 23.60
C GLU A 200 -23.64 24.89 25.11
N SER A 201 -23.56 23.62 25.51
CA SER A 201 -23.63 23.22 26.93
C SER A 201 -22.34 23.46 27.70
N ARG A 202 -21.23 23.73 27.01
CA ARG A 202 -19.85 23.74 27.55
C ARG A 202 -19.43 22.41 28.22
N LEU A 203 -20.21 21.35 28.08
CA LEU A 203 -19.93 20.01 28.57
C LEU A 203 -19.43 19.15 27.41
N HIS A 204 -18.28 18.50 27.59
CA HIS A 204 -17.61 17.73 26.53
C HIS A 204 -17.52 16.23 26.88
N PRO A 205 -18.64 15.49 26.97
CA PRO A 205 -18.61 14.06 27.25
C PRO A 205 -17.85 13.26 26.18
N ALA A 206 -17.87 13.70 24.91
CA ALA A 206 -17.06 13.16 23.82
C ALA A 206 -15.83 14.04 23.55
N THR A 207 -14.88 14.06 24.50
CA THR A 207 -13.68 14.94 24.50
C THR A 207 -12.79 14.84 23.24
N LYS A 208 -12.84 13.70 22.54
CA LYS A 208 -12.06 13.41 21.33
C LYS A 208 -12.70 13.93 20.04
N ILE A 209 -14.00 14.26 20.04
CA ILE A 209 -14.73 14.79 18.88
C ILE A 209 -14.90 16.30 19.06
N ARG A 210 -14.41 17.08 18.11
CA ARG A 210 -14.28 18.55 18.17
C ARG A 210 -14.50 19.19 16.81
N ARG A 211 -14.65 20.53 16.73
CA ARG A 211 -14.82 21.31 15.48
C ARG A 211 -13.95 20.89 14.30
N ARG A 212 -12.68 20.58 14.55
CA ARG A 212 -11.74 20.14 13.48
C ARG A 212 -12.22 18.91 12.70
N HIS A 213 -13.06 18.07 13.30
CA HIS A 213 -13.63 16.89 12.66
C HIS A 213 -14.84 17.24 11.78
N LYS A 214 -15.46 18.42 11.94
CA LYS A 214 -16.49 18.91 10.99
C LYS A 214 -15.89 19.27 9.63
N LEU A 215 -14.60 19.62 9.58
CA LEU A 215 -13.94 20.26 8.42
C LEU A 215 -13.23 19.29 7.46
N SER A 216 -13.28 17.96 7.68
CA SER A 216 -12.60 17.02 6.78
C SER A 216 -13.18 16.95 5.36
N GLU A 217 -14.30 17.62 5.10
CA GLU A 217 -14.93 17.76 3.77
C GLU A 217 -14.13 18.64 2.78
N ARG A 218 -13.23 19.52 3.23
CA ARG A 218 -12.65 20.59 2.37
C ARG A 218 -11.25 20.35 1.80
N LYS A 219 -10.68 19.14 1.90
CA LYS A 219 -9.28 18.90 1.47
C LYS A 219 -9.08 17.95 0.28
N ASN A 220 -10.15 17.49 -0.37
CA ASN A 220 -10.05 16.59 -1.53
C ASN A 220 -10.35 17.28 -2.88
N GLU A 221 -10.40 18.61 -2.92
CA GLU A 221 -10.44 19.39 -4.16
C GLU A 221 -9.19 20.27 -4.26
N SER A 222 -8.12 19.72 -4.82
CA SER A 222 -7.01 20.44 -5.48
C SER A 222 -6.08 19.46 -6.17
#